data_AF-A0A376RHW2-F1
#
_entry.id   AF-A0A376RHW2-F1
#
_cell.length_a   1.000
_cell.length_b   1.000
_cell.length_c   1.000
_cell.angle_alpha   90.00
_cell.angle_beta   90.00
_cell.angle_gamma   90.00
#
_symmetry.space_group_name_H-M   'P 1'
#
loop_
_entity.id
_entity.type
_entity.pdbx_description
1 polymer ?
#
loop_
_entity_poly.entity_id
_entity_poly.type
_entity_poly.pdbx_seq_one_letter_code
_entity_poly.pdbx_strand_id
1 'polypeptide(L)' 'MISLPAGSRIWLVAGITDMRNGFNGLHQKFRTS' A
#
# COMPACT_ATOMS: atom_id res chain seq x y z
N MET A 1 11.90 -12.44 18.27
CA MET A 1 11.57 -11.37 17.29
C MET A 1 12.21 -11.74 15.96
N ILE A 2 11.42 -11.97 14.91
CA ILE A 2 11.97 -12.27 13.58
C ILE A 2 12.49 -10.95 12.99
N SER A 3 13.80 -10.82 12.86
CA SER A 3 14.38 -9.63 12.22
C SER A 3 14.16 -9.78 10.73
N LEU A 4 13.12 -9.10 10.22
CA LEU A 4 12.87 -9.04 8.78
C LEU A 4 14.05 -8.34 8.10
N PRO A 5 14.62 -8.92 7.03
CA PRO A 5 15.67 -8.29 6.24
C PRO A 5 15.28 -6.85 5.89
N ALA A 6 16.24 -5.92 5.89
CA ALA A 6 15.97 -4.51 5.61
C ALA A 6 15.22 -4.31 4.28
N GLY A 7 15.49 -5.14 3.26
CA GLY A 7 14.75 -5.17 2.01
C GLY A 7 13.27 -5.53 2.16
N SER A 8 12.92 -6.51 3.00
CA SER A 8 11.52 -6.91 3.24
C SER A 8 10.68 -5.79 3.87
N ARG A 9 11.29 -4.93 4.68
CA ARG A 9 10.63 -3.74 5.24
C ARG A 9 10.30 -2.72 4.16
N ILE A 10 11.20 -2.51 3.19
CA ILE A 10 10.98 -1.59 2.07
C ILE A 10 9.84 -2.10 1.19
N TRP A 11 9.82 -3.39 0.85
CA TRP A 11 8.73 -4.00 0.09
C TRP A 11 7.38 -3.91 0.81
N LEU A 12 7.36 -4.11 2.13
CA LEU A 12 6.16 -3.97 2.94
C LEU A 12 5.63 -2.52 2.92
N VAL A 13 6.51 -1.54 3.15
CA VAL A 13 6.14 -0.11 3.15
C VAL A 13 5.72 0.34 1.75
N ALA A 14 6.40 -0.11 0.70
CA ALA A 14 6.05 0.13 -0.69
C ALA A 14 4.66 -0.44 -1.01
N GLY A 15 4.38 -1.70 -0.63
CA GLY A 15 3.08 -2.32 -0.81
C GLY A 15 1.95 -1.62 -0.05
N ILE A 16 2.18 -1.20 1.20
CA ILE A 16 1.19 -0.44 2.00
C ILE A 16 0.92 0.93 1.35
N THR A 17 1.95 1.59 0.84
CA THR A 17 1.83 2.91 0.20
C THR A 17 1.11 2.79 -1.15
N ASP A 18 1.47 1.77 -1.94
CA ASP A 18 0.81 1.43 -3.20
C ASP A 18 -0.69 1.13 -2.98
N MET A 19 -1.03 0.31 -1.98
CA MET A 19 -2.44 0.03 -1.65
C MET A 19 -3.20 1.29 -1.19
N ARG A 20 -2.59 2.18 -0.40
CA ARG A 20 -3.24 3.44 0.03
C ARG A 20 -3.52 4.37 -1.16
N ASN A 21 -2.57 4.50 -2.08
CA ASN A 21 -2.75 5.33 -3.28
C ASN A 21 -3.68 4.68 -4.32
N GLY A 22 -3.57 3.36 -4.52
CA GLY A 22 -4.46 2.58 -5.38
C GLY A 22 -5.90 2.59 -4.87
N PHE A 23 -6.11 2.54 -3.55
CA PHE A 23 -7.43 2.66 -2.94
C PHE A 23 -8.01 4.06 -3.10
N ASN A 24 -7.20 5.12 -3.15
CA ASN A 24 -7.67 6.47 -3.47
C ASN A 24 -8.15 6.59 -4.93
N GLY A 25 -7.59 5.81 -5.87
CA GLY A 25 -8.09 5.71 -7.25
C GLY A 25 -9.38 4.89 -7.39
N LEU A 26 -9.53 3.83 -6.59
CA LEU A 26 -10.73 3.00 -6.56
C LEU A 26 -11.91 3.68 -5.82
N HIS A 27 -11.64 4.44 -4.76
CA HIS A 27 -12.66 5.25 -4.08
C HIS A 27 -13.20 6.37 -4.98
N GLN A 28 -12.39 6.91 -5.89
CA GLN A 28 -12.86 7.88 -6.88
C GLN A 28 -13.75 7.24 -7.95
N LYS A 29 -13.46 6.00 -8.36
CA LYS A 29 -14.29 5.28 -9.35
C LYS A 29 -15.62 4.77 -8.78
N PHE A 30 -15.72 4.62 -7.44
CA PHE A 30 -16.95 4.24 -6.74
C PHE A 30 -17.68 5.41 -6.06
N ARG A 31 -17.17 6.64 -6.20
CA ARG A 31 -17.82 7.88 -5.76
C ARG A 31 -18.07 8.79 -6.96
N THR A 32 -18.93 8.34 -7.85
CA THR A 32 -19.64 9.23 -8.77
C THR A 32 -21.11 8.91 -8.59
N SER A 33 -21.80 9.84 -7.91
CA SER A 33 -23.25 9.92 -7.86
C SER A 33 -23.84 10.12 -9.25
#